data_AF-A0A9W7JAH8-F1
#
_entry.id   AF-A0A9W7JAH8-F1
#
_cell.length_a   1.000
_cell.length_b   1.000
_cell.length_c   1.000
_cell.angle_alpha   90.00
_cell.angle_beta   90.00
_cell.angle_gamma   90.00
#
_symmetry.space_group_name_H-M   'P 1'
#
loop_
_entity.id
_entity.type
_entity.pdbx_description
1 polymer ?
#
loop_
_entity_poly.entity_id
_entity_poly.type
_entity_poly.pdbx_seq_one_letter_code
_entity_poly.pdbx_strand_id
1 'polypeptide(L)'
;MGVETLKQQCRQQLGVYASFSKCQRARFNVLKEKRGSYIDEYVNLWGYAAELLHSNPRSTVSIQVYRDTNNKAIFHRMYICFAVLKKAGRRGVDILLELIVVF
;
A
#
# COMPACT_ATOMS: atom_id res chain seq x y z
N MET A 1 18.42 0.49 7.88
CA MET A 1 19.43 -0.51 8.30
C MET A 1 19.55 -1.58 7.22
N GLY A 2 20.76 -1.81 6.71
CA GLY A 2 21.03 -2.84 5.69
C GLY A 2 21.10 -4.25 6.28
N VAL A 3 20.95 -5.28 5.45
CA VAL A 3 21.04 -6.69 5.92
C VAL A 3 22.46 -7.02 6.38
N GLU A 4 23.46 -6.44 5.73
CA GLU A 4 24.88 -6.61 6.08
C GLU A 4 25.22 -6.01 7.44
N THR A 5 24.72 -4.80 7.72
CA THR A 5 24.88 -4.16 9.03
C THR A 5 24.25 -4.99 10.16
N LEU A 6 23.08 -5.59 9.91
CA LEU A 6 22.42 -6.47 10.89
C LEU A 6 23.23 -7.74 11.16
N LYS A 7 23.80 -8.33 10.10
CA LYS A 7 24.67 -9.51 10.21
C LYS A 7 25.92 -9.21 11.05
N GLN A 8 26.51 -8.04 10.87
CA GLN A 8 27.69 -7.62 11.62
C GLN A 8 27.36 -7.37 13.10
N GLN A 9 26.20 -6.76 13.39
CA GLN A 9 25.73 -6.57 14.76
C GLN A 9 25.45 -7.89 15.48
N CYS A 10 24.78 -8.86 14.82
CA CYS A 10 24.59 -10.19 15.40
C CYS A 10 25.92 -10.86 15.77
N ARG A 11 26.94 -10.70 14.93
CA ARG A 11 28.26 -11.26 15.22
C ARG A 11 28.97 -10.55 16.37
N GLN A 12 28.88 -9.22 16.44
CA GLN A 12 29.56 -8.41 17.46
C GLN A 12 28.87 -8.49 18.84
N GLN A 13 27.54 -8.47 18.87
CA GLN A 13 26.77 -8.35 20.12
C GLN A 13 26.35 -9.71 20.69
N LEU A 14 26.10 -10.71 19.83
CA LEU A 14 25.60 -12.02 20.24
C LEU A 14 26.61 -13.13 20.01
N GLY A 15 27.72 -12.88 19.30
CA GLY A 15 28.70 -13.91 18.95
C GLY A 15 28.17 -14.96 17.95
N VAL A 16 26.99 -14.74 17.36
CA VAL A 16 26.32 -15.72 16.48
C VAL A 16 26.50 -15.35 15.01
N TYR A 17 26.81 -16.35 14.18
CA TYR A 17 26.79 -16.19 12.73
C TYR A 17 25.36 -16.30 12.18
N ALA A 18 24.78 -15.17 11.79
CA ALA A 18 23.49 -15.13 11.09
C ALA A 18 23.70 -15.22 9.57
N SER A 19 22.97 -16.11 8.90
CA SER A 19 22.94 -16.14 7.44
C SER A 19 22.23 -14.90 6.89
N PHE A 20 22.55 -14.54 5.65
CA PHE A 20 21.88 -13.43 4.96
C PHE A 20 20.35 -13.61 4.94
N SER A 21 19.87 -14.82 4.65
CA SER A 21 18.45 -15.17 4.65
C SER A 21 17.77 -14.98 6.00
N LYS A 22 18.45 -15.30 7.12
CA LYS A 22 17.94 -15.08 8.48
C LYS A 22 17.84 -13.58 8.80
N CYS A 23 18.89 -12.82 8.50
CA CYS A 23 18.90 -11.37 8.68
C CYS A 23 17.82 -10.69 7.84
N GLN A 24 17.61 -11.14 6.59
CA GLN A 24 16.61 -10.58 5.71
C GLN A 24 15.19 -10.87 6.17
N ARG A 25 14.89 -12.10 6.63
CA ARG A 25 13.60 -12.43 7.26
C ARG A 25 13.35 -11.63 8.53
N ALA A 26 14.34 -11.51 9.41
CA ALA A 26 14.22 -10.72 10.63
C ALA A 26 13.90 -9.25 10.30
N ARG A 27 14.64 -8.66 9.35
CA ARG A 27 14.38 -7.30 8.87
C ARG A 27 12.99 -7.16 8.26
N PHE A 28 12.55 -8.12 7.45
CA PHE A 28 11.20 -8.12 6.88
C PHE A 28 10.12 -8.15 7.95
N ASN A 29 10.27 -9.02 8.96
CA ASN A 29 9.31 -9.13 10.06
C ASN A 29 9.22 -7.84 10.87
N VAL A 30 10.36 -7.23 11.22
CA VAL A 30 10.38 -5.94 11.91
C VAL A 30 9.77 -4.84 11.06
N LEU A 31 10.02 -4.81 9.75
CA LEU A 31 9.40 -3.84 8.86
C LEU A 31 7.89 -4.05 8.72
N LYS A 32 7.44 -5.30 8.68
CA LYS A 32 6.03 -5.66 8.67
C LYS A 32 5.33 -5.24 9.97
N GLU A 33 5.99 -5.43 11.10
CA GLU A 33 5.50 -5.01 12.41
C GLU A 33 5.49 -3.48 12.54
N LYS A 34 6.54 -2.79 12.07
CA LYS A 34 6.63 -1.32 12.10
C LYS A 34 5.68 -0.62 11.14
N ARG A 35 5.41 -1.19 9.96
CA ARG A 35 4.49 -0.59 8.97
C ARG A 35 3.03 -0.71 9.40
N GLY A 36 2.73 -1.37 10.52
CA GLY A 36 1.37 -1.70 10.88
C GLY A 36 0.82 -2.78 9.96
N SER A 37 -0.36 -3.30 10.32
CA SER A 37 -1.09 -4.11 9.37
C SER A 37 -1.52 -3.21 8.22
N TYR A 38 -1.45 -3.68 6.98
CA TYR A 38 -2.04 -2.97 5.83
C TYR A 38 -3.44 -2.41 6.13
N ILE A 39 -4.18 -3.12 6.99
CA ILE A 39 -5.48 -2.73 7.54
C ILE A 39 -5.50 -1.28 8.06
N ASP A 40 -4.47 -0.84 8.78
CA ASP A 40 -4.39 0.50 9.38
C ASP A 40 -4.23 1.60 8.32
N GLU A 41 -3.48 1.32 7.24
CA GLU A 41 -3.38 2.22 6.08
C GLU A 41 -4.70 2.30 5.30
N TYR A 42 -5.43 1.18 5.23
CA TYR A 42 -6.74 1.09 4.55
C TYR A 42 -7.87 1.83 5.29
N VAL A 43 -7.76 2.08 6.61
CA VAL A 43 -8.76 2.86 7.37
C VAL A 43 -8.95 4.26 6.78
N ASN A 44 -7.89 4.85 6.22
CA ASN A 44 -7.89 6.23 5.76
C ASN A 44 -8.23 6.41 4.27
N LEU A 45 -8.55 5.35 3.52
CA LEU A 45 -8.88 5.43 2.09
C LEU A 45 -10.04 6.36 1.79
N TRP A 46 -11.05 6.38 2.66
CA TRP A 46 -12.18 7.29 2.54
C TRP A 46 -11.74 8.74 2.73
N GLY A 47 -10.78 9.00 3.61
CA GLY A 47 -10.14 10.31 3.77
C GLY A 47 -9.38 10.73 2.52
N TYR A 48 -8.59 9.82 1.93
CA TYR A 48 -7.89 10.10 0.67
C TYR A 48 -8.85 10.33 -0.50
N ALA A 49 -9.94 9.56 -0.58
CA ALA A 49 -10.97 9.77 -1.59
C ALA A 49 -11.63 11.15 -1.44
N ALA A 50 -11.95 11.55 -0.21
CA ALA A 50 -12.54 12.87 0.07
C ALA A 50 -11.58 14.01 -0.30
N GLU A 51 -10.31 13.91 0.11
CA GLU A 51 -9.29 14.92 -0.22
C GLU A 51 -9.04 15.01 -1.73
N LEU A 52 -9.02 13.87 -2.42
CA LEU A 52 -8.85 13.84 -3.88
C LEU A 52 -10.02 14.53 -4.59
N LEU A 53 -11.26 14.33 -4.11
CA LEU A 53 -12.44 15.00 -4.65
C LEU A 53 -12.48 16.49 -4.30
N HIS A 54 -11.96 16.87 -3.13
CA HIS A 54 -11.82 18.26 -2.70
C HIS A 54 -10.82 19.01 -3.59
N SER A 55 -9.62 18.45 -3.76
CA SER A 55 -8.54 19.03 -4.57
C SER A 55 -8.81 18.97 -6.07
N ASN A 56 -9.57 17.96 -6.55
CA ASN A 56 -9.89 17.78 -7.96
C ASN A 56 -11.41 17.70 -8.19
N PRO A 57 -12.12 18.84 -8.15
CA PRO A 57 -13.56 18.89 -8.37
C PRO A 57 -13.96 18.21 -9.69
N ARG A 58 -15.11 17.53 -9.68
CA ARG A 58 -15.66 16.73 -10.80
C ARG A 58 -14.90 15.46 -11.16
N SER A 59 -13.85 15.09 -10.43
CA SER A 59 -13.28 13.74 -10.53
C SER A 59 -14.27 12.73 -9.95
N THR A 60 -14.10 11.44 -10.26
CA THR A 60 -14.89 10.37 -9.67
C THR A 60 -13.96 9.39 -8.98
N VAL A 61 -14.35 8.97 -7.79
CA VAL A 61 -13.69 7.91 -7.03
C VAL A 61 -14.72 6.82 -6.73
N SER A 62 -14.37 5.56 -6.94
CA SER A 62 -15.19 4.41 -6.56
C SER A 62 -14.33 3.40 -5.83
N ILE A 63 -14.68 3.12 -4.57
CA ILE A 63 -13.98 2.15 -3.73
C ILE A 63 -14.85 0.90 -3.64
N GLN A 64 -14.29 -0.25 -3.95
CA GLN A 64 -14.93 -1.55 -3.80
C GLN A 64 -14.34 -2.30 -2.63
N VAL A 65 -15.22 -2.87 -1.82
CA VAL A 65 -14.91 -3.70 -0.65
C VAL A 65 -15.74 -4.97 -0.73
N TYR A 66 -15.17 -6.10 -0.30
CA TYR A 66 -15.92 -7.33 -0.05
C TYR A 66 -15.97 -7.60 1.46
N ARG A 67 -16.89 -8.46 1.88
CA ARG A 67 -16.97 -8.91 3.27
C ARG A 67 -16.36 -10.30 3.38
N ASP A 68 -15.49 -10.47 4.36
CA ASP A 68 -14.97 -11.79 4.75
C ASP A 68 -16.05 -12.60 5.48
N THR A 69 -15.78 -13.89 5.68
CA THR A 69 -16.47 -14.83 6.57
C THR A 69 -16.77 -14.26 7.96
N ASN A 70 -15.90 -13.39 8.48
CA ASN A 70 -16.07 -12.70 9.76
C ASN A 70 -16.83 -11.35 9.65
N ASN A 71 -17.53 -11.09 8.54
CA ASN A 71 -18.20 -9.81 8.23
C ASN A 71 -17.29 -8.57 8.23
N LYS A 72 -15.97 -8.77 8.19
CA LYS A 72 -15.00 -7.68 8.11
C LYS A 72 -14.94 -7.15 6.69
N ALA A 73 -15.02 -5.83 6.53
CA ALA A 73 -14.82 -5.18 5.24
C ALA A 73 -13.34 -5.29 4.84
N ILE A 74 -13.07 -5.94 3.72
CA ILE A 74 -11.75 -6.05 3.12
C ILE A 74 -11.74 -5.23 1.84
N PHE A 75 -10.72 -4.39 1.70
CA PHE A 75 -10.48 -3.62 0.50
C PHE A 75 -10.28 -4.53 -0.71
N HIS A 76 -10.90 -4.18 -1.84
CA HIS A 76 -10.70 -4.87 -3.11
C HIS A 76 -9.94 -4.01 -4.11
N ARG A 77 -10.49 -2.83 -4.44
CA ARG A 77 -9.95 -1.93 -5.46
C ARG A 77 -10.52 -0.53 -5.32
N MET A 78 -9.75 0.46 -5.76
CA MET A 78 -10.17 1.85 -5.89
C MET A 78 -10.01 2.28 -7.35
N TYR A 79 -11.07 2.82 -7.93
CA TYR A 79 -11.07 3.43 -9.25
C TYR A 79 -11.11 4.94 -9.14
N ILE A 80 -10.28 5.62 -9.93
CA ILE A 80 -10.21 7.07 -9.97
C ILE A 80 -10.33 7.52 -11.42
N CYS A 81 -11.20 8.49 -11.69
CA CYS A 81 -11.32 9.12 -13.00
C CYS A 81 -11.25 10.64 -12.82
N PHE A 82 -10.11 11.24 -13.18
CA PHE A 82 -9.90 12.68 -13.06
C PHE A 82 -10.78 13.48 -14.02
N ALA A 83 -11.26 14.64 -13.56
CA ALA A 83 -12.11 15.53 -14.36
C ALA A 83 -11.49 15.94 -15.70
N VAL A 84 -10.16 16.12 -15.74
CA VAL A 84 -9.41 16.49 -16.95
C VAL A 84 -9.50 15.38 -18.00
N LEU A 85 -9.47 14.12 -17.58
CA LEU A 85 -9.52 12.98 -18.49
C LEU A 85 -10.93 12.73 -19.03
N LYS A 86 -11.97 13.03 -18.23
CA LYS A 86 -13.35 13.05 -18.73
C LYS A 86 -13.53 14.05 -19.88
N LYS A 87 -12.84 15.19 -19.83
CA LYS A 87 -12.85 16.18 -20.92
C LYS A 87 -12.07 15.69 -22.15
N ALA A 88 -11.04 14.86 -21.96
CA ALA A 88 -10.24 14.29 -23.05
C ALA A 88 -10.95 13.14 -23.81
N GLY A 89 -12.09 12.65 -23.32
CA GLY A 89 -12.86 11.57 -23.96
C GLY A 89 -12.14 10.21 -23.90
N ARG A 90 -12.48 9.28 -24.82
CA ARG A 90 -11.96 7.89 -24.84
C ARG A 90 -10.44 7.78 -24.70
N ARG A 91 -9.68 8.68 -25.36
CA ARG A 91 -8.19 8.68 -25.32
C ARG A 91 -7.61 8.91 -23.92
N GLY A 92 -8.33 9.58 -23.01
CA GLY A 92 -7.89 9.82 -21.64
C GLY A 92 -8.26 8.72 -20.64
N VAL A 93 -9.26 7.90 -20.98
CA VAL A 93 -9.79 6.84 -20.09
C VAL A 93 -8.93 5.58 -20.15
N ASP A 94 -8.36 5.28 -21.32
CA ASP A 94 -7.49 4.11 -21.53
C ASP A 94 -6.15 4.23 -20.77
N ILE A 95 -5.68 5.45 -20.50
CA ILE A 95 -4.41 5.73 -19.79
C ILE A 95 -4.48 5.38 -18.29
N LEU A 96 -5.69 5.30 -17.70
CA LEU A 96 -5.86 5.08 -16.26
C LEU A 96 -6.31 3.69 -15.85
N LEU A 97 -6.69 2.82 -16.79
CA LEU A 97 -7.10 1.45 -16.46
C LEU A 97 -5.94 0.62 -15.86
N GLU A 98 -4.69 1.08 -15.99
CA GLU A 98 -3.51 0.48 -15.36
C GLU A 98 -3.03 1.17 -14.07
N LEU A 99 -3.73 2.20 -13.57
CA LEU A 99 -3.48 2.68 -12.20
C LEU A 99 -4.26 1.84 -11.20
N ILE A 100 -4.00 0.52 -11.23
CA ILE A 100 -4.15 -0.29 -10.04
C ILE A 100 -3.09 0.24 -9.09
N VAL A 101 -3.52 0.95 -8.06
CA VAL A 101 -2.69 1.14 -6.87
C VAL A 101 -2.56 -0.25 -6.23
N VAL A 102 -1.66 -1.07 -6.78
CA VAL A 102 -1.17 -2.29 -6.15
C VAL A 102 -0.19 -1.80 -5.08
N PHE A 103 -0.65 -1.75 -3.83
CA PHE A 103 0.26 -1.82 -2.68
C PHE A 103 0.25 -3.25 -2.14
#